data_AF-A0A218P277-F1
#
_entry.id   AF-A0A218P277-F1
#
_cell.length_a   1.000
_cell.length_b   1.000
_cell.length_c   1.000
_cell.angle_alpha   90.00
_cell.angle_beta   90.00
_cell.angle_gamma   90.00
#
_symmetry.space_group_name_H-M   'P 1'
#
loop_
_entity.id
_entity.type
_entity.pdbx_description
1 polymer ?
#
loop_
_entity_poly.entity_id
_entity_poly.type
_entity_poly.pdbx_seq_one_letter_code
_entity_poly.pdbx_strand_id
1 'polypeptide(L)'
;MLDIEQLLSLGIVAFSLILTGASLIAYQNTRLRKFLIVSFAFLLYAVKELVEHMDIVLPNIENTTLDLITKFMEFLVIALFFVAVVTKGGRKNE
;
A
#
# COMPACT_ATOMS: atom_id res chain seq x y z
N MET A 1 6.02 -20.37 -18.15
CA MET A 1 7.18 -19.48 -17.87
C MET A 1 6.61 -18.34 -17.06
N LEU A 2 7.28 -17.89 -15.99
CA LEU A 2 6.80 -16.71 -15.26
C LEU A 2 7.00 -15.49 -16.16
N ASP A 3 5.94 -14.74 -16.40
CA ASP A 3 6.01 -13.52 -17.20
C ASP A 3 6.74 -12.43 -16.43
N ILE A 4 7.43 -11.54 -17.16
CA ILE A 4 8.20 -10.43 -16.56
C ILE A 4 7.29 -9.55 -15.69
N GLU A 5 6.02 -9.40 -16.10
CA GLU A 5 4.99 -8.70 -15.34
C GLU A 5 4.74 -9.35 -13.98
N GLN A 6 4.57 -10.68 -13.93
CA GLN A 6 4.36 -11.41 -12.68
C GLN A 6 5.57 -11.28 -11.73
N LEU A 7 6.79 -11.33 -12.29
CA LEU A 7 8.02 -11.18 -11.51
C LEU A 7 8.13 -9.77 -10.89
N LEU A 8 7.80 -8.74 -11.68
CA LEU A 8 7.82 -7.35 -11.23
C LEU A 8 6.78 -7.14 -10.12
N SER A 9 5.55 -7.62 -10.32
CA SER A 9 4.46 -7.46 -9.36
C SER A 9 4.72 -8.19 -8.05
N LEU A 10 5.30 -9.40 -8.12
CA LEU A 10 5.77 -10.10 -6.92
C LEU A 10 6.84 -9.26 -6.18
N GLY A 11 7.76 -8.64 -6.93
CA GLY A 11 8.74 -7.71 -6.38
C GLY A 11 8.11 -6.49 -5.71
N ILE A 12 7.09 -5.90 -6.33
CA ILE A 12 6.34 -4.76 -5.80
C ILE A 12 5.63 -5.12 -4.49
N VAL A 13 4.93 -6.26 -4.45
CA VAL A 13 4.27 -6.77 -3.23
C VAL A 13 5.30 -7.00 -2.13
N ALA A 14 6.42 -7.64 -2.43
CA ALA A 14 7.50 -7.88 -1.47
C ALA A 14 8.10 -6.58 -0.93
N PHE A 15 8.41 -5.62 -1.82
CA PHE A 15 8.92 -4.31 -1.42
C PHE A 15 7.91 -3.54 -0.58
N SER A 16 6.62 -3.58 -0.93
CA SER A 16 5.57 -2.88 -0.18
C SER A 16 5.40 -3.46 1.22
N LEU A 17 5.51 -4.78 1.39
CA LEU A 17 5.51 -5.42 2.72
C LEU A 17 6.74 -5.02 3.54
N ILE A 18 7.92 -4.96 2.91
CA ILE A 18 9.14 -4.48 3.57
C ILE A 18 8.98 -3.02 4.01
N LEU A 19 8.46 -2.16 3.13
CA LEU A 19 8.18 -0.74 3.42
C LEU A 19 7.14 -0.55 4.52
N THR A 20 6.12 -1.41 4.55
CA THR A 20 5.11 -1.45 5.60
C THR A 20 5.76 -1.75 6.95
N GLY A 21 6.60 -2.78 7.00
CA GLY A 21 7.35 -3.17 8.21
C GLY A 21 8.35 -2.09 8.63
N ALA A 22 9.12 -1.54 7.69
CA ALA A 22 10.06 -0.45 7.94
C ALA A 22 9.35 0.80 8.48
N SER A 23 8.19 1.15 7.93
CA SER A 23 7.37 2.27 8.42
C SER A 23 6.81 2.01 9.81
N LEU A 24 6.45 0.75 10.12
CA LEU A 24 5.99 0.36 11.46
C LEU A 24 7.13 0.40 12.49
N ILE A 25 8.34 -0.04 12.12
CA ILE A 25 9.55 0.07 12.95
C ILE A 25 9.90 1.55 13.17
N ALA A 26 9.84 2.38 12.12
CA ALA A 26 10.04 3.82 12.24
C ALA A 26 8.98 4.48 13.14
N TYR A 27 7.73 4.01 13.11
CA TYR A 27 6.71 4.46 14.05
C TYR A 27 7.08 4.13 15.50
N GLN A 28 7.51 2.89 15.77
CA GLN A 28 7.93 2.50 17.13
C GLN A 28 9.12 3.33 17.62
N ASN A 29 10.06 3.64 16.74
CA ASN A 29 11.28 4.35 17.12
C ASN A 29 11.10 5.88 17.21
N THR A 30 10.23 6.48 16.39
CA THR A 30 10.07 7.96 16.33
C THR A 30 8.76 8.46 16.95
N ARG A 31 7.78 7.60 17.26
CA ARG A 31 6.43 7.95 17.79
C ARG A 31 5.62 8.94 16.93
N LEU A 32 6.05 9.21 15.70
CA LEU A 32 5.36 10.14 14.82
C LEU A 32 4.22 9.44 14.11
N ARG A 33 2.98 9.89 14.36
CA ARG A 33 1.74 9.35 13.77
C ARG A 33 1.77 9.25 12.24
N LYS A 34 2.54 10.11 11.56
CA LYS A 34 2.76 10.04 10.11
C LYS A 34 3.27 8.67 9.64
N PHE A 35 4.14 8.00 10.41
CA PHE A 35 4.69 6.70 10.01
C PHE A 35 3.66 5.57 10.07
N LEU A 36 2.65 5.66 10.95
CA LEU A 36 1.51 4.74 10.92
C LEU A 36 0.67 4.92 9.67
N ILE A 37 0.40 6.17 9.27
CA ILE A 37 -0.39 6.46 8.07
C ILE A 37 0.34 5.95 6.82
N VAL A 38 1.66 6.14 6.76
CA VAL A 38 2.51 5.60 5.68
C VAL A 38 2.52 4.07 5.69
N SER A 39 2.66 3.44 6.86
CA SER A 39 2.61 1.98 6.99
C SER A 39 1.26 1.44 6.49
N PHE A 40 0.16 2.10 6.85
CA PHE A 40 -1.18 1.73 6.37
C PHE A 40 -1.33 1.93 4.86
N ALA A 41 -0.75 2.99 4.28
CA ALA A 41 -0.74 3.22 2.84
C ALA A 41 0.01 2.11 2.09
N PHE A 42 1.21 1.73 2.56
CA PHE A 42 1.98 0.64 1.97
C PHE A 42 1.30 -0.74 2.15
N LEU A 43 0.64 -0.96 3.29
CA LEU A 43 -0.14 -2.18 3.50
C LEU A 43 -1.30 -2.25 2.51
N LEU A 44 -2.08 -1.16 2.38
CA LEU A 44 -3.20 -1.06 1.46
C LEU A 44 -2.75 -1.26 0.01
N TYR A 45 -1.60 -0.68 -0.35
CA TYR A 45 -0.98 -0.87 -1.67
C TYR A 45 -0.56 -2.32 -1.91
N ALA A 46 0.03 -3.00 -0.92
CA ALA A 46 0.39 -4.41 -1.04
C ALA A 46 -0.84 -5.30 -1.26
N VAL A 47 -1.94 -5.02 -0.56
CA VAL A 47 -3.21 -5.73 -0.73
C VAL A 47 -3.83 -5.46 -2.10
N LYS A 48 -3.85 -4.19 -2.53
CA LYS A 48 -4.31 -3.78 -3.87
C LYS A 48 -3.55 -4.52 -4.97
N GLU A 49 -2.22 -4.55 -4.87
CA GLU A 49 -1.36 -5.21 -5.85
C GLU A 49 -1.56 -6.72 -5.88
N LEU A 50 -1.78 -7.33 -4.70
CA LEU A 50 -2.13 -8.74 -4.59
C LEU A 50 -3.47 -9.03 -5.29
N VAL A 51 -4.50 -8.20 -5.07
CA VAL A 51 -5.83 -8.36 -5.66
C VAL A 51 -5.79 -8.18 -7.18
N GLU A 52 -5.09 -7.17 -7.69
CA GLU A 52 -4.94 -6.91 -9.13
C GLU A 52 -4.26 -8.08 -9.86
N HIS A 53 -3.35 -8.79 -9.18
CA HIS A 53 -2.69 -9.96 -9.74
C HIS A 53 -3.40 -11.29 -9.45
N MET A 54 -4.45 -11.28 -8.61
CA MET A 54 -5.29 -12.46 -8.34
C MET A 54 -6.29 -12.74 -9.47
N ASP A 55 -6.61 -11.76 -10.31
CA ASP A 55 -7.43 -11.98 -11.53
C ASP A 55 -6.76 -12.95 -12.52
N ILE A 56 -5.43 -13.06 -12.48
CA ILE A 56 -4.65 -14.04 -13.25
C ILE A 56 -4.95 -15.48 -12.77
N VAL A 57 -5.36 -15.64 -11.51
CA VAL A 57 -5.59 -16.94 -10.85
C VAL A 57 -7.08 -17.32 -10.80
N LEU A 58 -8.01 -16.35 -10.79
CA LEU A 58 -9.46 -16.55 -10.68
C LEU A 58 -10.24 -15.81 -11.79
N PRO A 59 -10.32 -16.36 -13.02
CA PRO A 59 -10.88 -15.68 -14.20
C PRO A 59 -12.42 -15.51 -14.23
N ASN A 60 -13.11 -15.69 -13.10
CA ASN A 60 -14.58 -15.80 -13.02
C ASN A 60 -15.27 -14.68 -12.22
N ILE A 61 -14.54 -13.63 -11.84
CA ILE A 61 -15.11 -12.46 -11.14
C ILE A 61 -15.24 -11.33 -12.16
N GLU A 62 -16.35 -10.60 -12.17
CA GLU A 62 -16.55 -9.46 -13.09
C GLU A 62 -15.42 -8.43 -12.93
N ASN A 63 -14.51 -8.42 -13.91
CA ASN A 63 -13.32 -7.56 -13.97
C ASN A 63 -13.64 -6.07 -13.72
N THR A 64 -14.83 -5.61 -14.10
CA THR A 64 -15.25 -4.20 -13.92
C THR A 64 -15.35 -3.78 -12.46
N THR A 65 -15.82 -4.66 -11.57
CA THR A 65 -15.96 -4.32 -10.15
C THR A 65 -14.62 -4.35 -9.43
N LEU A 66 -13.76 -5.31 -9.78
CA LEU A 66 -12.41 -5.42 -9.23
C LEU A 66 -11.51 -4.27 -9.70
N ASP A 67 -11.58 -3.89 -10.97
CA ASP A 67 -10.84 -2.73 -11.50
C ASP A 67 -11.26 -1.44 -10.78
N LEU A 68 -12.57 -1.24 -10.56
CA LEU A 68 -13.06 -0.09 -9.79
C LEU A 68 -12.55 -0.08 -8.34
N ILE A 69 -12.55 -1.24 -7.66
CA ILE A 69 -12.02 -1.38 -6.29
C ILE A 69 -10.52 -1.09 -6.25
N THR A 70 -9.77 -1.63 -7.22
CA THR A 70 -8.32 -1.44 -7.35
C THR A 70 -7.97 0.03 -7.58
N LYS A 71 -8.70 0.73 -8.47
CA LYS A 71 -8.55 2.18 -8.70
C LYS A 71 -8.92 3.00 -7.47
N PHE A 72 -9.95 2.58 -6.73
CA PHE A 72 -10.34 3.24 -5.48
C PHE A 72 -9.31 3.05 -4.37
N MET A 73 -8.70 1.86 -4.27
CA MET A 73 -7.59 1.58 -3.38
C MET A 73 -6.37 2.41 -3.74
N GLU A 74 -6.02 2.52 -5.03
CA GLU A 74 -4.92 3.35 -5.52
C GLU A 74 -5.13 4.83 -5.13
N PHE A 75 -6.34 5.34 -5.30
CA PHE A 75 -6.71 6.68 -4.83
C PHE A 75 -6.54 6.83 -3.31
N LEU A 76 -7.00 5.86 -2.52
CA LEU A 76 -6.83 5.85 -1.06
C LEU A 76 -5.36 5.82 -0.64
N VAL A 77 -4.51 5.05 -1.32
CA VAL A 77 -3.07 4.99 -1.06
C VAL A 77 -2.45 6.36 -1.25
N ILE A 78 -2.72 7.03 -2.38
CA ILE A 78 -2.20 8.38 -2.67
C ILE A 78 -2.73 9.39 -1.64
N ALA A 79 -4.03 9.33 -1.32
CA ALA A 79 -4.63 10.17 -0.30
C ALA A 79 -3.98 9.97 1.08
N LEU A 80 -3.70 8.72 1.47
CA LEU A 80 -3.01 8.40 2.72
C LEU A 80 -1.57 8.91 2.73
N PHE A 81 -0.83 8.79 1.61
CA PHE A 81 0.48 9.40 1.48
C PHE A 81 0.42 10.92 1.64
N PHE A 82 -0.54 11.56 0.98
CA PHE A 82 -0.73 13.00 1.09
C PHE A 82 -1.08 13.41 2.52
N VAL A 83 -1.99 12.69 3.17
CA VAL A 83 -2.33 12.89 4.58
C VAL A 83 -1.11 12.68 5.46
N ALA A 84 -0.27 11.67 5.22
CA ALA A 84 0.94 11.45 5.99
C ALA A 84 1.96 12.59 5.84
N VAL A 85 2.08 13.16 4.64
CA VAL A 85 2.94 14.31 4.34
C VAL A 85 2.41 15.58 4.99
N VAL A 86 1.11 15.84 4.88
CA VAL A 86 0.44 17.04 5.44
C VAL A 86 0.27 16.93 6.96
N THR A 87 0.23 15.72 7.51
CA THR A 87 0.21 15.48 8.96
C THR A 87 1.55 15.90 9.53
N LYS A 88 1.65 17.20 9.84
CA LYS A 88 2.75 17.79 10.59
C LYS A 88 2.85 16.99 11.88
N GLY A 89 3.96 16.25 12.03
CA GLY A 89 4.23 15.48 13.23
C GLY A 89 3.98 16.37 14.43
N GLY A 90 3.02 16.00 15.27
CA GLY A 90 2.69 16.75 16.47
C GLY A 90 3.88 16.74 17.42
N ARG A 91 4.84 17.65 17.21
CA ARG A 91 5.36 18.48 18.30
C ARG A 91 4.38 19.63 18.45
N LYS A 92 3.23 19.34 19.05
CA LYS A 92 2.51 20.37 19.78
C LYS A 92 3.08 20.33 21.20
N ASN A 93 4.01 21.25 21.45
CA ASN A 93 4.31 21.91 22.73
C ASN A 93 4.94 21.00 23.80
N GLU A 94 5.97 21.35 24.55
CA GLU A 94 6.66 22.60 24.90
C GLU A 94 8.12 22.23 25.22
#